data_AF-U4KF85-F1
#
_entry.id   AF-U4KF85-F1
#
_cell.length_a   1.000
_cell.length_b   1.000
_cell.length_c   1.000
_cell.angle_alpha   90.00
_cell.angle_beta   90.00
_cell.angle_gamma   90.00
#
_symmetry.space_group_name_H-M   'P 1'
#
loop_
_entity.id
_entity.type
_entity.pdbx_description
1 polymer ?
#
loop_
_entity_poly.entity_id
_entity_poly.type
_entity_poly.pdbx_seq_one_letter_code
_entity_poly.pdbx_strand_id
1 'polypeptide(L)'
;MEKSMSDSLFFRKECPKCRAKNVRFEVVSESISNEPIYAEAFLYDDWREYDYFLFSLSSKCNECNRIVSADVAAVYDFEKNSKCESLKEFASDDGELICNENLLIHFNYPPVIPMPPISSPTTVDTRHLFEQMVQCYSIKSWDAVGMLCRKIIDIESQRMWRKKFPSSRCPNLYERVKKLLVPEIDDLKNDDNLNLENKNHELFYRIDQIRLLGNEAAHSELLFDQTGAEAGYIFTMFFMDEIIGWE
;
A
#
# COMPACT_ATOMS: atom_id res chain seq x y z
N MET A 1 -48.08 4.04 19.39
CA MET A 1 -47.04 3.09 18.92
C MET A 1 -45.73 3.84 18.95
N GLU A 2 -45.02 3.77 20.07
CA GLU A 2 -43.67 4.30 20.20
C GLU A 2 -42.75 3.42 19.35
N LYS A 3 -42.06 4.02 18.38
CA LYS A 3 -40.95 3.36 17.70
C LYS A 3 -39.82 3.25 18.73
N SER A 4 -39.45 2.03 19.12
CA SER A 4 -38.19 1.81 19.82
C SER A 4 -37.06 2.33 18.93
N MET A 5 -36.43 3.44 19.30
CA MET A 5 -35.15 3.83 18.73
C MET A 5 -34.16 2.71 19.04
N SER A 6 -33.52 2.13 18.03
CA SER A 6 -32.55 1.07 18.27
C SER A 6 -31.30 1.67 18.90
N ASP A 7 -30.94 1.22 20.11
CA ASP A 7 -29.74 1.60 20.87
C ASP A 7 -28.39 1.22 20.20
N SER A 8 -28.39 0.92 18.89
CA SER A 8 -27.22 0.41 18.17
C SER A 8 -26.41 1.57 17.58
N LEU A 9 -25.17 1.70 18.03
CA LEU A 9 -24.20 2.61 17.42
C LEU A 9 -23.91 2.21 15.97
N PHE A 10 -23.68 3.21 15.12
CA PHE A 10 -23.29 2.99 13.75
C PHE A 10 -22.38 4.09 13.23
N PHE A 11 -21.69 3.86 12.12
CA PHE A 11 -20.97 4.91 11.38
C PHE A 11 -21.05 4.65 9.88
N ARG A 12 -20.64 5.64 9.09
CA ARG A 12 -20.61 5.54 7.63
C ARG A 12 -19.21 5.73 7.08
N LYS A 13 -18.77 4.78 6.23
CA LYS A 13 -17.45 4.84 5.59
C LYS A 13 -17.40 3.96 4.34
N GLU A 14 -16.34 4.08 3.54
CA GLU A 14 -16.07 3.13 2.44
C GLU A 14 -15.68 1.76 3.02
N CYS A 15 -16.31 0.69 2.52
CA CYS A 15 -16.04 -0.65 3.03
C CYS A 15 -14.72 -1.23 2.52
N PRO A 16 -13.79 -1.66 3.40
CA PRO A 16 -12.52 -2.23 2.96
C PRO A 16 -12.66 -3.62 2.32
N LYS A 17 -13.82 -4.30 2.48
CA LYS A 17 -14.07 -5.63 1.94
C LYS A 17 -14.82 -5.64 0.61
N CYS A 18 -15.81 -4.77 0.41
CA CYS A 18 -16.61 -4.71 -0.82
C CYS A 18 -16.44 -3.42 -1.63
N ARG A 19 -15.66 -2.45 -1.14
CA ARG A 19 -15.38 -1.15 -1.79
C ARG A 19 -16.60 -0.25 -2.03
N ALA A 20 -17.78 -0.64 -1.56
CA ALA A 20 -18.95 0.22 -1.57
C ALA A 20 -18.68 1.46 -0.70
N LYS A 21 -19.07 2.64 -1.21
CA LYS A 21 -18.82 3.94 -0.59
C LYS A 21 -19.98 4.35 0.32
N ASN A 22 -19.68 5.10 1.38
CA ASN A 22 -20.66 5.66 2.32
C ASN A 22 -21.63 4.60 2.92
N VAL A 23 -21.09 3.43 3.24
CA VAL A 23 -21.83 2.26 3.72
C VAL A 23 -22.07 2.36 5.22
N ARG A 24 -23.24 1.92 5.70
CA ARG A 24 -23.55 1.88 7.13
C ARG A 24 -22.89 0.65 7.77
N PHE A 25 -22.14 0.90 8.84
CA PHE A 25 -21.54 -0.11 9.70
C PHE A 25 -22.26 -0.12 11.04
N GLU A 26 -22.88 -1.24 11.39
CA GLU A 26 -23.46 -1.43 12.72
C GLU A 26 -22.36 -1.88 13.68
N VAL A 27 -22.21 -1.19 14.82
CA VAL A 27 -21.25 -1.58 15.86
C VAL A 27 -21.80 -2.80 16.58
N VAL A 28 -21.03 -3.89 16.55
CA VAL A 28 -21.37 -5.18 17.17
C VAL A 28 -20.80 -5.27 18.58
N SER A 29 -19.58 -4.77 18.77
CA SER A 29 -18.91 -4.72 20.06
C SER A 29 -17.88 -3.60 20.09
N GLU A 30 -17.62 -3.07 21.27
CA GLU A 30 -16.56 -2.10 21.54
C GLU A 30 -15.75 -2.54 22.77
N SER A 31 -14.47 -2.18 22.78
CA SER A 31 -13.58 -2.32 23.92
C SER A 31 -12.79 -1.03 24.09
N ILE A 32 -12.60 -0.60 25.33
CA ILE A 32 -11.97 0.66 25.68
C ILE A 32 -10.54 0.41 26.21
N SER A 33 -9.59 1.24 25.80
CA SER A 33 -8.29 1.31 26.45
C SER A 33 -8.40 2.17 27.70
N ASN A 34 -7.87 1.71 28.82
CA ASN A 34 -7.94 2.43 30.10
C ASN A 34 -6.96 3.61 30.18
N GLU A 35 -6.00 3.70 29.27
CA GLU A 35 -4.96 4.73 29.29
C GLU A 35 -5.06 5.62 28.04
N PRO A 36 -5.07 6.96 28.21
CA PRO A 36 -4.95 7.87 27.09
C PRO A 36 -3.56 7.75 26.47
N ILE A 37 -3.50 7.87 25.15
CA ILE A 37 -2.25 7.83 24.38
C ILE A 37 -2.02 9.20 23.78
N TYR A 38 -0.86 9.78 24.05
CA TYR A 38 -0.37 10.96 23.34
C TYR A 38 0.13 10.55 21.96
N ALA A 39 -0.40 11.19 20.91
CA ALA A 39 0.08 10.97 19.54
C ALA A 39 -0.03 12.23 18.67
N GLU A 40 0.93 12.36 17.77
CA GLU A 40 0.88 13.32 16.67
C GLU A 40 0.10 12.73 15.49
N ALA A 41 -0.89 13.46 14.99
CA ALA A 41 -1.67 13.06 13.82
C ALA A 41 -1.74 14.20 12.79
N PHE A 42 -1.56 13.84 11.51
CA PHE A 42 -1.75 14.77 10.40
C PHE A 42 -3.22 14.80 10.00
N LEU A 43 -3.92 15.88 10.33
CA LEU A 43 -5.37 16.05 10.12
C LEU A 43 -5.63 17.41 9.47
N TYR A 44 -6.42 17.43 8.39
CA TYR A 44 -6.80 18.66 7.67
C TYR A 44 -5.61 19.55 7.29
N ASP A 45 -4.59 18.93 6.68
CA ASP A 45 -3.37 19.59 6.20
C ASP A 45 -2.47 20.22 7.28
N ASP A 46 -2.61 19.79 8.55
CA ASP A 46 -1.78 20.26 9.65
C ASP A 46 -1.37 19.12 10.60
N TRP A 47 -0.18 19.24 11.18
CA TRP A 47 0.28 18.35 12.25
C TRP A 47 -0.27 18.83 13.57
N ARG A 48 -1.00 17.96 14.26
CA ARG A 48 -1.60 18.31 15.55
C ARG A 48 -1.28 17.24 16.59
N GLU A 49 -0.99 17.73 17.79
CA GLU A 49 -0.74 16.93 18.98
C GLU A 49 -2.05 16.73 19.72
N TYR A 50 -2.40 15.48 20.01
CA TYR A 50 -3.57 15.17 20.81
C TYR A 50 -3.25 14.09 21.84
N ASP A 51 -3.90 14.22 23.00
CA ASP A 51 -4.18 13.08 23.85
C ASP A 51 -5.42 12.38 23.31
N TYR A 52 -5.33 11.08 23.04
CA TYR A 52 -6.42 10.28 22.52
C TYR A 52 -6.89 9.26 23.55
N PHE A 53 -8.19 9.02 23.56
CA PHE A 53 -8.79 7.84 24.17
C PHE A 53 -9.15 6.84 23.08
N LEU A 54 -8.63 5.62 23.21
CA LEU A 54 -8.74 4.61 22.17
C LEU A 54 -9.85 3.60 22.48
N PHE A 55 -10.63 3.31 21.46
CA PHE A 55 -11.57 2.21 21.43
C PHE A 55 -11.22 1.30 20.28
N SER A 56 -11.40 0.00 20.46
CA SER A 56 -11.41 -0.97 19.37
C SER A 56 -12.83 -1.48 19.20
N LEU A 57 -13.34 -1.47 17.98
CA LEU A 57 -14.68 -1.93 17.67
C LEU A 57 -14.70 -3.03 16.61
N SER A 58 -15.67 -3.92 16.74
CA SER A 58 -16.07 -4.83 15.67
C SER A 58 -17.38 -4.32 15.10
N SER A 59 -17.47 -4.18 13.78
CA SER A 59 -18.65 -3.67 13.11
C SER A 59 -19.03 -4.51 11.89
N LYS A 60 -20.31 -4.51 11.53
CA LYS A 60 -20.86 -5.27 10.40
C LYS A 60 -21.26 -4.33 9.28
N CYS A 61 -20.70 -4.56 8.10
CA CYS A 61 -21.10 -3.87 6.87
C CYS A 61 -22.52 -4.28 6.45
N ASN A 62 -23.44 -3.35 6.29
CA ASN A 62 -24.82 -3.67 5.90
C ASN A 62 -24.96 -4.11 4.43
N GLU A 63 -24.02 -3.76 3.55
CA GLU A 63 -24.02 -4.16 2.13
C GLU A 63 -23.53 -5.60 1.93
N CYS A 64 -22.34 -5.93 2.45
CA CYS A 64 -21.73 -7.25 2.24
C CYS A 64 -21.87 -8.21 3.42
N ASN A 65 -22.49 -7.78 4.53
CA ASN A 65 -22.70 -8.56 5.75
C ASN A 65 -21.41 -9.10 6.42
N ARG A 66 -20.24 -8.60 6.05
CA ARG A 66 -18.95 -8.99 6.64
C ARG A 66 -18.60 -8.13 7.83
N ILE A 67 -17.94 -8.75 8.83
CA ILE A 67 -17.40 -8.06 10.00
C ILE A 67 -16.05 -7.43 9.64
N VAL A 68 -15.82 -6.22 10.13
CA VAL A 68 -14.56 -5.51 10.07
C VAL A 68 -14.23 -4.96 11.46
N SER A 69 -12.95 -4.90 11.77
CA SER A 69 -12.45 -4.24 12.98
C SER A 69 -12.02 -2.82 12.65
N ALA A 70 -12.23 -1.90 13.59
CA ALA A 70 -11.75 -0.54 13.50
C ALA A 70 -11.26 -0.06 14.86
N ASP A 71 -10.27 0.80 14.85
CA ASP A 71 -9.84 1.56 16.01
C ASP A 71 -10.47 2.96 15.92
N VAL A 72 -10.96 3.45 17.04
CA VAL A 72 -11.55 4.78 17.19
C VAL A 72 -10.69 5.56 18.16
N ALA A 73 -10.23 6.72 17.72
CA ALA A 73 -9.52 7.68 18.55
C ALA A 73 -10.44 8.87 18.80
N ALA A 74 -10.82 9.06 20.06
CA ALA A 74 -11.53 10.25 20.51
C ALA A 74 -10.54 11.21 21.15
N VAL A 75 -10.58 12.50 20.79
CA VAL A 75 -9.75 13.52 21.44
C VAL A 75 -10.12 13.57 22.92
N TYR A 76 -9.10 13.52 23.79
CA TYR A 76 -9.27 13.43 25.22
C TYR A 76 -9.78 14.76 25.80
N ASP A 77 -10.98 14.70 26.38
CA ASP A 77 -11.57 15.71 27.23
C ASP A 77 -11.59 15.15 28.66
N PHE A 78 -10.85 15.78 29.58
CA PHE A 78 -10.71 15.26 30.95
C PHE A 78 -12.05 15.05 31.66
N GLU A 79 -13.06 15.88 31.41
CA GLU A 79 -14.37 15.75 32.07
C GLU A 79 -15.22 14.60 31.50
N LYS A 80 -15.12 14.36 30.18
CA LYS A 80 -15.87 13.30 29.49
C LYS A 80 -15.15 11.96 29.56
N ASN A 81 -13.88 11.93 29.22
CA ASN A 81 -13.12 10.69 29.03
C ASN A 81 -12.75 10.00 30.35
N SER A 82 -12.59 10.74 31.46
CA SER A 82 -12.30 10.13 32.78
C SER A 82 -13.45 9.27 33.34
N LYS A 83 -14.64 9.37 32.76
CA LYS A 83 -15.85 8.62 33.14
C LYS A 83 -16.45 7.85 31.97
N CYS A 84 -15.84 7.92 30.80
CA CYS A 84 -16.39 7.36 29.59
C CYS A 84 -16.36 5.83 29.67
N GLU A 85 -17.53 5.21 29.76
CA GLU A 85 -17.68 3.75 29.77
C GLU A 85 -17.99 3.19 28.37
N SER A 86 -18.35 4.07 27.41
CA SER A 86 -18.85 3.64 26.10
C SER A 86 -18.67 4.70 25.00
N LEU A 87 -18.53 4.26 23.74
CA LEU A 87 -18.53 5.16 22.58
C LEU A 87 -19.85 5.92 22.41
N LYS A 88 -20.92 5.50 23.10
CA LYS A 88 -22.22 6.19 23.07
C LYS A 88 -22.13 7.67 23.44
N GLU A 89 -21.17 8.05 24.28
CA GLU A 89 -20.95 9.44 24.68
C GLU A 89 -20.45 10.34 23.54
N PHE A 90 -19.94 9.74 22.46
CA PHE A 90 -19.45 10.45 21.27
C PHE A 90 -20.41 10.33 20.07
N ALA A 91 -21.56 9.67 20.24
CA ALA A 91 -22.55 9.50 19.19
C ALA A 91 -23.54 10.68 19.15
N SER A 92 -24.12 10.92 17.98
CA SER A 92 -25.31 11.78 17.84
C SER A 92 -26.54 11.14 18.48
N ASP A 93 -27.62 11.92 18.61
CA ASP A 93 -28.90 11.49 19.20
C ASP A 93 -29.52 10.25 18.51
N ASP A 94 -29.21 10.01 17.24
CA ASP A 94 -29.64 8.84 16.47
C ASP A 94 -28.66 7.66 16.51
N GLY A 95 -27.55 7.79 17.25
CA GLY A 95 -26.53 6.76 17.43
C GLY A 95 -25.44 6.74 16.37
N GLU A 96 -25.30 7.79 15.55
CA GLU A 96 -24.23 7.89 14.55
C GLU A 96 -22.92 8.38 15.18
N LEU A 97 -21.85 7.64 14.97
CA LEU A 97 -20.49 8.06 15.24
C LEU A 97 -19.96 8.78 13.99
N ILE A 98 -19.94 10.11 14.05
CA ILE A 98 -19.56 10.97 12.92
C ILE A 98 -18.07 11.29 13.02
N CYS A 99 -17.30 10.88 12.00
CA CYS A 99 -15.89 11.26 11.92
C CYS A 99 -15.73 12.79 11.80
N ASN A 100 -14.97 13.40 12.70
CA ASN A 100 -14.65 14.83 12.73
C ASN A 100 -13.30 15.06 13.45
N GLU A 101 -12.91 16.31 13.73
CA GLU A 101 -11.65 16.59 14.44
C GLU A 101 -11.55 15.97 15.85
N ASN A 102 -12.67 15.60 16.48
CA ASN A 102 -12.72 15.07 17.85
C ASN A 102 -12.94 13.54 17.89
N LEU A 103 -13.33 12.92 16.78
CA LEU A 103 -13.62 11.49 16.70
C LEU A 103 -13.13 10.93 15.36
N LEU A 104 -12.10 10.08 15.42
CA LEU A 104 -11.46 9.49 14.26
C LEU A 104 -11.73 7.99 14.24
N ILE A 105 -12.30 7.46 13.17
CA ILE A 105 -12.57 6.02 13.01
C ILE A 105 -11.66 5.49 11.91
N HIS A 106 -10.75 4.58 12.23
CA HIS A 106 -9.85 3.96 11.26
C HIS A 106 -10.10 2.46 11.21
N PHE A 107 -10.44 1.94 10.03
CA PHE A 107 -10.46 0.49 9.86
C PHE A 107 -9.06 -0.06 10.08
N ASN A 108 -8.99 -1.18 10.79
CA ASN A 108 -7.75 -1.92 10.97
C ASN A 108 -7.47 -2.53 9.59
N TYR A 109 -6.68 -1.79 8.80
CA TYR A 109 -6.37 -2.12 7.41
C TYR A 109 -5.73 -3.50 7.37
N PRO A 110 -6.17 -4.33 6.41
CA PRO A 110 -6.97 -5.51 6.71
C PRO A 110 -6.23 -6.49 7.64
N PRO A 111 -6.94 -7.41 8.33
CA PRO A 111 -6.29 -8.66 8.73
C PRO A 111 -5.60 -9.18 7.47
N VAL A 112 -4.27 -9.31 7.54
CA VAL A 112 -3.49 -10.04 6.54
C VAL A 112 -4.25 -11.35 6.39
N ILE A 113 -5.03 -11.49 5.33
CA ILE A 113 -5.64 -12.78 5.03
C ILE A 113 -4.39 -13.63 4.85
N PRO A 114 -4.08 -14.59 5.76
CA PRO A 114 -2.91 -15.40 5.56
C PRO A 114 -3.11 -15.99 4.18
N MET A 115 -2.19 -15.67 3.26
CA MET A 115 -2.28 -16.21 1.92
C MET A 115 -2.45 -17.72 2.10
N PRO A 116 -3.44 -18.34 1.44
CA PRO A 116 -3.57 -19.78 1.48
C PRO A 116 -2.18 -20.36 1.21
N PRO A 117 -1.71 -21.34 2.02
CA PRO A 117 -0.37 -21.87 1.88
C PRO A 117 -0.16 -22.23 0.43
N ILE A 118 0.79 -21.54 -0.19
CA ILE A 118 0.99 -21.61 -1.62
C ILE A 118 1.50 -23.02 -1.93
N SER A 119 0.62 -23.85 -2.49
CA SER A 119 0.99 -25.18 -2.94
C SER A 119 1.98 -25.05 -4.09
N SER A 120 3.19 -25.55 -3.87
CA SER A 120 4.35 -25.53 -4.77
C SER A 120 4.06 -25.86 -6.24
N PRO A 121 4.79 -25.31 -7.24
CA PRO A 121 5.53 -24.04 -7.25
C PRO A 121 4.69 -22.98 -7.97
N THR A 122 4.32 -21.89 -7.30
CA THR A 122 3.73 -20.74 -7.99
C THR A 122 4.81 -20.00 -8.75
N THR A 123 4.72 -20.02 -10.08
CA THR A 123 5.31 -18.95 -10.88
C THR A 123 4.86 -17.61 -10.32
N VAL A 124 5.81 -16.72 -10.06
CA VAL A 124 5.54 -15.41 -9.49
C VAL A 124 4.64 -14.62 -10.44
N ASP A 125 3.47 -14.21 -9.99
CA ASP A 125 2.63 -13.27 -10.74
C ASP A 125 3.18 -11.85 -10.56
N THR A 126 3.68 -11.28 -11.64
CA THR A 126 4.28 -9.95 -11.68
C THR A 126 3.24 -8.84 -11.57
N ARG A 127 1.98 -9.09 -11.97
CA ARG A 127 0.88 -8.15 -11.70
C ARG A 127 0.60 -8.07 -10.21
N HIS A 128 0.60 -9.21 -9.53
CA HIS A 128 0.44 -9.22 -8.07
C HIS A 128 1.61 -8.51 -7.35
N LEU A 129 2.86 -8.70 -7.80
CA LEU A 129 3.99 -7.93 -7.26
C LEU A 129 3.83 -6.43 -7.50
N PHE A 130 3.31 -6.03 -8.67
CA PHE A 130 3.03 -4.64 -8.98
C PHE A 130 1.94 -4.06 -8.06
N GLU A 131 0.87 -4.80 -7.79
CA GLU A 131 -0.15 -4.40 -6.81
C GLU A 131 0.43 -4.23 -5.39
N GLN A 132 1.33 -5.13 -4.97
CA GLN A 132 2.03 -5.01 -3.68
C GLN A 132 2.90 -3.75 -3.65
N MET A 133 3.60 -3.44 -4.75
CA MET A 133 4.42 -2.23 -4.87
C MET A 133 3.57 -0.96 -4.73
N VAL A 134 2.40 -0.90 -5.39
CA VAL A 134 1.44 0.22 -5.26
C VAL A 134 0.99 0.38 -3.80
N GLN A 135 0.72 -0.72 -3.10
CA GLN A 135 0.34 -0.68 -1.69
C GLN A 135 1.49 -0.16 -0.81
N CYS A 136 2.71 -0.69 -0.99
CA CYS A 136 3.91 -0.22 -0.28
C CYS A 136 4.15 1.28 -0.50
N TYR A 137 3.94 1.78 -1.71
CA TYR A 137 4.03 3.20 -2.02
C TYR A 137 3.00 4.02 -1.24
N SER A 138 1.74 3.56 -1.20
CA SER A 138 0.65 4.27 -0.48
C SER A 138 0.87 4.39 1.03
N ILE A 139 1.61 3.46 1.64
CA ILE A 139 1.94 3.45 3.07
C ILE A 139 3.35 4.00 3.36
N LYS A 140 4.01 4.61 2.37
CA LYS A 140 5.36 5.19 2.50
C LYS A 140 6.46 4.19 2.87
N SER A 141 6.31 2.93 2.47
CA SER A 141 7.32 1.89 2.67
C SER A 141 8.34 1.90 1.52
N TRP A 142 9.24 2.88 1.54
CA TRP A 142 10.12 3.21 0.42
C TRP A 142 11.09 2.09 0.03
N ASP A 143 11.80 1.48 0.99
CA ASP A 143 12.70 0.35 0.70
C ASP A 143 11.96 -0.80 0.00
N ALA A 144 10.75 -1.12 0.48
CA ALA A 144 9.91 -2.15 -0.10
C ALA A 144 9.51 -1.81 -1.54
N VAL A 145 9.20 -0.54 -1.84
CA VAL A 145 8.94 -0.08 -3.21
C VAL A 145 10.15 -0.35 -4.09
N GLY A 146 11.35 0.10 -3.71
CA GLY A 146 12.58 -0.10 -4.49
C GLY A 146 12.89 -1.57 -4.74
N MET A 147 12.77 -2.41 -3.71
CA MET A 147 12.98 -3.86 -3.81
C MET A 147 11.95 -4.53 -4.74
N LEU A 148 10.67 -4.15 -4.66
CA LEU A 148 9.61 -4.73 -5.50
C LEU A 148 9.77 -4.29 -6.96
N CYS A 149 10.08 -3.02 -7.23
CA CYS A 149 10.40 -2.52 -8.57
C CYS A 149 11.49 -3.38 -9.22
N ARG A 150 12.59 -3.60 -8.49
CA ARG A 150 13.71 -4.43 -8.95
C ARG A 150 13.31 -5.88 -9.21
N LYS A 151 12.52 -6.46 -8.32
CA LYS A 151 12.07 -7.85 -8.46
C LYS A 151 11.21 -8.05 -9.71
N ILE A 152 10.32 -7.10 -10.01
CA ILE A 152 9.46 -7.13 -11.18
C ILE A 152 10.30 -7.13 -12.47
N ILE A 153 11.21 -6.16 -12.62
CA ILE A 153 12.08 -6.09 -13.81
C ILE A 153 12.97 -7.32 -13.97
N ASP A 154 13.44 -7.91 -12.86
CA ASP A 154 14.28 -9.09 -12.91
C ASP A 154 13.51 -10.31 -13.45
N ILE A 155 12.31 -10.56 -12.93
CA ILE A 155 11.48 -11.69 -13.36
C ILE A 155 11.06 -11.53 -14.83
N GLU A 156 10.59 -10.36 -15.23
CA GLU A 156 10.12 -10.16 -16.61
C GLU A 156 11.25 -10.21 -17.62
N SER A 157 12.38 -9.55 -17.35
CA SER A 157 13.54 -9.65 -18.25
C SER A 157 14.08 -11.08 -18.34
N GLN A 158 13.98 -11.90 -17.29
CA GLN A 158 14.29 -13.33 -17.38
C GLN A 158 13.31 -14.08 -18.30
N ARG A 159 12.01 -13.77 -18.26
CA ARG A 159 11.00 -14.35 -19.16
C ARG A 159 11.30 -13.99 -20.61
N MET A 160 11.54 -12.70 -20.88
CA MET A 160 11.92 -12.19 -22.19
C MET A 160 13.19 -12.87 -22.73
N TRP A 161 14.21 -13.04 -21.87
CA TRP A 161 15.45 -13.74 -22.23
C TRP A 161 15.20 -15.19 -22.63
N ARG A 162 14.42 -15.94 -21.84
CA ARG A 162 14.12 -17.35 -22.14
C ARG A 162 13.33 -17.50 -23.45
N LYS A 163 12.46 -16.54 -23.79
CA LYS A 163 11.73 -16.49 -25.07
C LYS A 163 12.69 -16.23 -26.25
N LYS A 164 13.61 -15.26 -26.12
CA LYS A 164 14.52 -14.85 -27.21
C LYS A 164 15.76 -15.77 -27.37
N PHE A 165 16.27 -16.33 -26.28
CA PHE A 165 17.47 -17.18 -26.24
C PHE A 165 17.25 -18.48 -25.44
N PRO A 166 16.41 -19.41 -25.93
CA PRO A 166 15.96 -20.57 -25.13
C PRO A 166 17.07 -21.49 -24.64
N SER A 167 18.16 -21.60 -25.41
CA SER A 167 19.29 -22.49 -25.12
C SER A 167 20.44 -21.82 -24.38
N SER A 168 20.34 -20.50 -24.10
CA SER A 168 21.41 -19.74 -23.45
C SER A 168 21.15 -19.57 -21.96
N ARG A 169 22.20 -19.71 -21.15
CA ARG A 169 22.14 -19.38 -19.72
C ARG A 169 21.75 -17.91 -19.56
N CYS A 170 20.78 -17.66 -18.67
CA CYS A 170 20.34 -16.32 -18.34
C CYS A 170 21.46 -15.56 -17.58
N PRO A 171 21.97 -14.43 -18.09
CA PRO A 171 23.00 -13.64 -17.42
C PRO A 171 22.38 -12.79 -16.30
N ASN A 172 23.21 -11.98 -15.62
CA ASN A 172 22.74 -11.02 -14.62
C ASN A 172 21.82 -9.96 -15.27
N LEU A 173 21.07 -9.20 -14.46
CA LEU A 173 20.07 -8.27 -14.98
C LEU A 173 20.63 -7.23 -15.97
N TYR A 174 21.76 -6.61 -15.66
CA TYR A 174 22.34 -5.57 -16.51
C TYR A 174 22.67 -6.11 -17.90
N GLU A 175 23.49 -7.17 -17.95
CA GLU A 175 23.90 -7.85 -19.18
C GLU A 175 22.70 -8.37 -19.97
N ARG A 176 21.70 -8.89 -19.25
CA ARG A 176 20.48 -9.41 -19.84
C ARG A 176 19.70 -8.32 -20.56
N VAL A 177 19.42 -7.22 -19.89
CA VAL A 177 18.59 -6.14 -20.44
C VAL A 177 19.36 -5.41 -21.54
N LYS A 178 20.67 -5.19 -21.37
CA LYS A 178 21.55 -4.63 -22.39
C LYS A 178 21.43 -5.42 -23.70
N LYS A 179 21.64 -6.74 -23.64
CA LYS A 179 21.58 -7.59 -24.84
C LYS A 179 20.16 -7.78 -25.40
N LEU A 180 19.13 -7.60 -24.57
CA LEU A 180 17.73 -7.66 -25.03
C LEU A 180 17.33 -6.41 -25.83
N LEU A 181 17.70 -5.23 -25.32
CA LEU A 181 17.19 -3.94 -25.79
C LEU A 181 18.19 -3.15 -26.66
N VAL A 182 19.47 -3.18 -26.31
CA VAL A 182 20.54 -2.39 -26.95
C VAL A 182 21.77 -3.24 -27.32
N PRO A 183 21.60 -4.34 -28.08
CA PRO A 183 22.68 -5.28 -28.40
C PRO A 183 23.85 -4.66 -29.18
N GLU A 184 23.62 -3.51 -29.84
CA GLU A 184 24.62 -2.77 -30.62
C GLU A 184 25.60 -1.94 -29.77
N ILE A 185 25.33 -1.73 -28.48
CA ILE A 185 26.19 -0.94 -27.61
C ILE A 185 27.31 -1.84 -27.05
N ASP A 186 28.55 -1.60 -27.48
CA ASP A 186 29.73 -2.29 -26.96
C ASP A 186 30.20 -1.69 -25.62
N ASP A 187 30.85 -2.50 -24.77
CA ASP A 187 31.13 -2.28 -23.33
C ASP A 187 31.98 -1.05 -22.90
N LEU A 188 32.17 -0.06 -23.76
CA LEU A 188 32.89 1.17 -23.43
C LEU A 188 31.99 2.16 -22.66
N LYS A 189 31.69 1.80 -21.41
CA LYS A 189 31.47 2.58 -20.16
C LYS A 189 31.08 4.09 -20.19
N ASN A 190 30.52 4.62 -21.25
CA ASN A 190 29.99 5.97 -21.26
C ASN A 190 28.49 5.89 -21.57
N ASP A 191 27.68 6.31 -20.59
CA ASP A 191 26.25 6.60 -20.78
C ASP A 191 26.00 7.58 -21.94
N ASP A 192 27.04 8.26 -22.44
CA ASP A 192 27.03 9.19 -23.58
C ASP A 192 26.62 8.57 -24.92
N ASN A 193 26.50 7.23 -25.03
CA ASN A 193 26.12 6.56 -26.28
C ASN A 193 24.64 6.14 -26.34
N LEU A 194 23.83 6.45 -25.33
CA LEU A 194 22.39 6.16 -25.35
C LEU A 194 21.64 7.24 -26.13
N ASN A 195 20.97 6.84 -27.21
CA ASN A 195 20.05 7.72 -27.91
C ASN A 195 18.67 7.65 -27.24
N LEU A 196 18.35 8.59 -26.34
CA LEU A 196 17.07 8.60 -25.63
C LEU A 196 15.85 8.89 -26.51
N GLU A 197 16.04 9.29 -27.78
CA GLU A 197 14.95 9.32 -28.76
C GLU A 197 14.57 7.91 -29.25
N ASN A 198 15.47 6.94 -29.07
CA ASN A 198 15.20 5.53 -29.33
C ASN A 198 14.56 4.88 -28.10
N LYS A 199 13.34 4.38 -28.30
CA LYS A 199 12.53 3.72 -27.27
C LYS A 199 13.25 2.59 -26.52
N ASN A 200 14.06 1.78 -27.19
CA ASN A 200 14.79 0.68 -26.53
C ASN A 200 15.94 1.19 -25.66
N HIS A 201 16.61 2.26 -26.08
CA HIS A 201 17.68 2.91 -25.31
C HIS A 201 17.11 3.59 -24.08
N GLU A 202 15.99 4.28 -24.23
CA GLU A 202 15.25 4.88 -23.11
C GLU A 202 14.78 3.81 -22.12
N LEU A 203 14.21 2.71 -22.61
CA LEU A 203 13.76 1.59 -21.77
C LEU A 203 14.94 0.94 -21.03
N PHE A 204 16.08 0.76 -21.71
CA PHE A 204 17.31 0.27 -21.08
C PHE A 204 17.78 1.19 -19.95
N TYR A 205 17.85 2.50 -20.20
CA TYR A 205 18.22 3.50 -19.19
C TYR A 205 17.32 3.40 -17.95
N ARG A 206 15.99 3.42 -18.15
CA ARG A 206 15.02 3.35 -17.05
C ARG A 206 15.16 2.05 -16.24
N ILE A 207 15.35 0.91 -16.90
CA ILE A 207 15.56 -0.37 -16.22
C ILE A 207 16.86 -0.36 -15.41
N ASP A 208 17.94 0.24 -15.94
CA ASP A 208 19.20 0.35 -15.21
C ASP A 208 19.05 1.24 -13.96
N GLN A 209 18.31 2.36 -14.07
CA GLN A 209 17.97 3.20 -12.92
C GLN A 209 17.19 2.43 -11.86
N ILE A 210 16.11 1.71 -12.23
CA ILE A 210 15.38 0.84 -11.29
C ILE A 210 16.34 -0.18 -10.65
N ARG A 211 17.30 -0.69 -11.41
CA ARG A 211 18.28 -1.63 -10.88
C ARG A 211 19.17 -1.01 -9.81
N LEU A 212 19.69 0.19 -10.05
CA LEU A 212 20.55 0.89 -9.09
C LEU A 212 19.75 1.21 -7.83
N LEU A 213 18.57 1.79 -7.99
CA LEU A 213 17.64 2.14 -6.91
C LEU A 213 17.26 0.92 -6.05
N GLY A 214 16.88 -0.19 -6.68
CA GLY A 214 16.52 -1.39 -5.93
C GLY A 214 17.70 -2.11 -5.27
N ASN A 215 18.92 -1.95 -5.80
CA ASN A 215 20.13 -2.40 -5.11
C ASN A 215 20.41 -1.55 -3.86
N GLU A 216 20.22 -0.24 -3.96
CA GLU A 216 20.37 0.68 -2.84
C GLU A 216 19.34 0.35 -1.75
N ALA A 217 18.05 0.24 -2.10
CA ALA A 217 16.99 -0.14 -1.18
C ALA A 217 17.20 -1.50 -0.49
N ALA A 218 17.92 -2.43 -1.11
CA ALA A 218 18.16 -3.77 -0.56
C ALA A 218 19.43 -3.88 0.32
N HIS A 219 20.39 -2.97 0.14
CA HIS A 219 21.74 -3.16 0.66
C HIS A 219 22.33 -1.92 1.36
N SER A 220 21.73 -0.75 1.19
CA SER A 220 22.14 0.47 1.89
C SER A 220 21.77 0.39 3.37
N GLU A 221 22.60 0.99 4.22
CA GLU A 221 22.25 1.23 5.63
C GLU A 221 21.29 2.43 5.76
N LEU A 222 21.24 3.30 4.75
CA LEU A 222 20.35 4.45 4.70
C LEU A 222 19.00 4.04 4.12
N LEU A 223 17.93 4.57 4.74
CA LEU A 223 16.56 4.47 4.23
C LEU A 223 16.50 5.02 2.81
N PHE A 224 15.94 4.22 1.90
CA PHE A 224 15.60 4.68 0.56
C PHE A 224 14.56 5.80 0.65
N ASP A 225 14.79 6.89 -0.07
CA ASP A 225 13.98 8.10 0.08
C ASP A 225 12.74 8.09 -0.82
N GLN A 226 11.84 9.05 -0.59
CA GLN A 226 10.61 9.19 -1.37
C GLN A 226 10.92 9.44 -2.86
N THR A 227 11.96 10.24 -3.16
CA THR A 227 12.34 10.60 -4.53
C THR A 227 12.72 9.36 -5.33
N GLY A 228 13.58 8.51 -4.76
CA GLY A 228 13.98 7.24 -5.35
C GLY A 228 12.80 6.29 -5.50
N ALA A 229 11.92 6.22 -4.50
CA ALA A 229 10.71 5.39 -4.56
C ALA A 229 9.74 5.82 -5.66
N GLU A 230 9.52 7.12 -5.82
CA GLU A 230 8.67 7.67 -6.87
C GLU A 230 9.26 7.44 -8.26
N ALA A 231 10.57 7.67 -8.44
CA ALA A 231 11.24 7.38 -9.70
C ALA A 231 11.14 5.88 -10.07
N GLY A 232 11.44 4.99 -9.12
CA GLY A 232 11.32 3.54 -9.31
C GLY A 232 9.90 3.10 -9.65
N TYR A 233 8.91 3.66 -8.97
CA TYR A 233 7.49 3.41 -9.21
C TYR A 233 7.08 3.82 -10.63
N ILE A 234 7.38 5.05 -11.03
CA ILE A 234 7.06 5.59 -12.36
C ILE A 234 7.74 4.77 -13.46
N PHE A 235 9.03 4.49 -13.33
CA PHE A 235 9.75 3.70 -14.34
C PHE A 235 9.22 2.26 -14.44
N THR A 236 8.83 1.66 -13.31
CA THR A 236 8.25 0.31 -13.31
C THR A 236 6.87 0.30 -13.95
N MET A 237 6.03 1.32 -13.73
CA MET A 237 4.75 1.49 -14.44
C MET A 237 4.96 1.49 -15.95
N PHE A 238 5.85 2.34 -16.45
CA PHE A 238 6.17 2.40 -17.87
C PHE A 238 6.67 1.06 -18.42
N PHE A 239 7.55 0.39 -17.68
CA PHE A 239 8.06 -0.92 -18.09
C PHE A 239 6.94 -1.98 -18.19
N MET A 240 6.01 -2.00 -17.23
CA MET A 240 4.88 -2.93 -17.25
C MET A 240 3.95 -2.69 -18.44
N ASP A 241 3.72 -1.43 -18.82
CA ASP A 241 2.94 -1.10 -20.01
C ASP A 241 3.65 -1.55 -21.30
N GLU A 242 4.98 -1.43 -21.35
CA GLU A 242 5.79 -1.81 -22.51
C GLU A 242 5.90 -3.33 -22.70
N ILE A 243 5.94 -4.12 -21.62
CA ILE A 243 5.99 -5.59 -21.71
C ILE A 243 4.76 -6.17 -22.39
N ILE A 244 3.59 -5.52 -22.26
CA ILE A 244 2.36 -5.95 -22.94
C ILE A 244 2.55 -5.99 -24.47
N GLY A 245 3.45 -5.16 -25.03
CA GLY A 245 3.79 -5.20 -26.45
C GLY A 245 4.73 -6.34 -26.86
N TRP A 246 5.34 -7.06 -25.91
CA TRP A 246 6.30 -8.15 -26.15
C TRP A 246 5.70 -9.56 -25.97
N GLU A 247 4.50 -9.67 -25.37
CA GLU A 247 3.73 -10.92 -25.28
C GLU A 247 3.23 -11.35 -26.66
#